data_AF-A0A7J6P8M3-F1
#
_entry.id   AF-A0A7J6P8M3-F1
#
_cell.length_a   1.000
_cell.length_b   1.000
_cell.length_c   1.000
_cell.angle_alpha   90.00
_cell.angle_beta   90.00
_cell.angle_gamma   90.00
#
_symmetry.space_group_name_H-M   'P 1'
#
loop_
_entity.id
_entity.type
_entity.pdbx_description
1 polymer ?
#
loop_
_entity_poly.entity_id
_entity_poly.type
_entity_poly.pdbx_seq_one_letter_code
_entity_poly.pdbx_strand_id
1 'polypeptide(L)'
;MTTPPIDNLGAVAPLVFVIALLCMPSGIGGGVLFVPVLRLIGGLSLKESTALSQALIASASLAATLFNFFEQYRARNDPKSLIVWPFVILILPGTVIGSLIGVYIYSWLPSLFVLILYFCFACLGSFMAYRKG
;
A
#
# COMPACT_ATOMS: atom_id res chain seq x y z
N MET A 1 23.56 15.29 13.71
CA MET A 1 23.21 14.43 12.57
C MET A 1 22.98 13.03 13.14
N THR A 2 21.75 12.72 13.54
CA THR A 2 21.41 11.43 14.16
C THR A 2 21.26 10.39 13.06
N THR A 3 21.93 9.25 13.22
CA THR A 3 21.86 8.06 12.38
C THR A 3 20.41 7.68 12.05
N PRO A 4 20.12 7.07 10.88
CA PRO A 4 18.78 6.56 10.62
C PRO A 4 18.39 5.55 11.71
N PRO A 5 17.15 5.56 12.23
CA PRO A 5 16.68 4.69 13.32
C PRO A 5 16.51 3.22 12.90
N ILE A 6 17.22 2.79 11.86
CA ILE A 6 17.05 1.52 11.17
C ILE A 6 18.35 0.74 11.36
N ASP A 7 18.38 -0.15 12.35
CA ASP A 7 19.60 -0.85 12.76
C ASP A 7 20.21 -1.69 11.62
N ASN A 8 19.38 -2.15 10.67
CA ASN A 8 19.79 -2.98 9.53
C ASN A 8 19.29 -2.45 8.18
N LEU A 9 19.51 -1.18 7.87
CA LEU A 9 19.06 -0.55 6.62
C LEU A 9 19.47 -1.33 5.36
N GLY A 10 20.67 -1.91 5.34
CA GLY A 10 21.18 -2.68 4.20
C GLY A 10 20.38 -3.95 3.87
N ALA A 11 19.68 -4.53 4.85
CA ALA A 11 18.80 -5.68 4.65
C ALA A 11 17.35 -5.25 4.39
N VAL A 12 16.89 -4.18 5.03
CA VAL A 12 15.50 -3.70 4.92
C VAL A 12 15.20 -3.14 3.54
N ALA A 13 16.08 -2.30 3.00
CA ALA A 13 15.87 -1.64 1.72
C ALA A 13 15.62 -2.61 0.54
N PRO A 14 16.47 -3.63 0.28
CA PRO A 14 16.23 -4.56 -0.82
C PRO A 14 14.97 -5.41 -0.59
N LEU A 15 14.66 -5.76 0.66
CA LEU A 15 13.51 -6.59 0.98
C LEU A 15 12.19 -5.84 0.78
N VAL A 16 12.13 -4.59 1.22
CA VAL A 16 11.01 -3.67 0.93
C VAL A 16 10.85 -3.45 -0.58
N PHE A 17 11.96 -3.32 -1.31
CA PHE A 17 11.92 -3.19 -2.77
C PHE A 17 11.33 -4.42 -3.47
N VAL A 18 11.76 -5.63 -3.08
CA VAL A 18 11.21 -6.89 -3.62
C VAL A 18 9.72 -7.02 -3.29
N ILE A 19 9.32 -6.70 -2.06
CA ILE A 19 7.90 -6.71 -1.66
C ILE A 19 7.10 -5.72 -2.51
N ALA A 20 7.60 -4.51 -2.71
CA ALA A 20 6.94 -3.50 -3.54
C ALA A 20 6.74 -3.99 -4.98
N LEU A 21 7.78 -4.59 -5.57
CA LEU A 21 7.71 -5.16 -6.93
C LEU A 21 6.66 -6.26 -7.07
N LEU A 22 6.48 -7.12 -6.07
CA LEU A 22 5.49 -8.20 -6.09
C LEU A 22 4.07 -7.68 -5.81
N CYS A 23 3.94 -6.67 -4.95
CA CYS A 23 2.64 -6.15 -4.52
C CYS A 23 2.06 -5.06 -5.43
N MET A 24 2.88 -4.34 -6.21
CA MET A 24 2.39 -3.29 -7.11
C MET A 24 1.52 -3.84 -8.26
N PRO A 25 1.89 -4.92 -8.98
CA PRO A 25 1.06 -5.48 -10.05
C PRO A 25 -0.27 -6.05 -9.55
N SER A 26 -0.32 -6.49 -8.29
CA SER A 26 -1.52 -7.06 -7.67
C SER A 26 -2.50 -6.01 -7.14
N GLY A 27 -2.12 -4.73 -7.12
CA GLY A 27 -3.00 -3.64 -6.67
C GLY A 27 -3.28 -3.60 -5.16
N ILE A 28 -2.62 -4.44 -4.37
CA ILE A 28 -2.82 -4.54 -2.90
C ILE A 28 -2.05 -3.43 -2.15
N GLY A 29 -1.02 -2.85 -2.77
CA GLY A 29 -0.26 -1.75 -2.20
C GLY A 29 0.74 -2.14 -1.10
N GLY A 30 0.92 -3.44 -0.79
CA GLY A 30 2.05 -3.94 0.03
C GLY A 30 2.04 -3.63 1.53
N GLY A 31 1.08 -2.83 2.03
CA GLY A 31 1.06 -2.37 3.42
C GLY A 31 0.95 -3.45 4.49
N VAL A 32 0.37 -4.61 4.17
CA VAL A 32 0.31 -5.77 5.08
C VAL A 32 1.71 -6.32 5.39
N LEU A 33 2.64 -6.21 4.45
CA LEU A 33 4.00 -6.76 4.56
C LEU A 33 5.03 -5.71 5.00
N PHE A 34 4.85 -4.43 4.67
CA PHE A 34 5.80 -3.38 5.05
C PHE A 34 5.88 -3.13 6.56
N VAL A 35 4.76 -3.10 7.28
CA VAL A 35 4.74 -2.87 8.73
C VAL A 35 5.52 -3.94 9.51
N PRO A 36 5.29 -5.26 9.34
CA PRO A 36 6.04 -6.28 10.06
C PRO A 36 7.52 -6.32 9.65
N VAL A 37 7.86 -6.06 8.38
CA VAL A 37 9.25 -6.02 7.92
C VAL A 37 10.03 -4.86 8.55
N LEU A 38 9.44 -3.66 8.58
CA LEU A 38 10.05 -2.49 9.21
C LEU A 38 10.24 -2.68 10.72
N ARG A 39 9.29 -3.34 11.38
CA ARG A 39 9.37 -3.62 12.82
C ARG A 39 10.39 -4.71 13.16
N LEU A 40 10.34 -5.85 12.47
CA LEU A 40 11.17 -7.02 12.80
C LEU A 40 12.61 -6.90 12.31
N ILE A 41 12.82 -6.33 11.13
CA ILE A 41 14.14 -6.25 10.48
C ILE A 41 14.76 -4.86 10.69
N GLY A 42 13.93 -3.81 10.63
CA GLY A 42 14.38 -2.44 10.83
C GLY A 42 14.52 -2.02 12.29
N GLY A 43 13.97 -2.76 13.26
CA GLY A 43 14.05 -2.43 14.68
C GLY A 43 13.21 -1.21 15.11
N LEU A 44 12.41 -0.64 14.21
CA LEU A 44 11.67 0.59 14.48
C LEU A 44 10.51 0.37 15.46
N SER A 45 10.15 1.43 16.19
CA SER A 45 8.94 1.43 17.01
C SER A 45 7.69 1.16 16.15
N LEU A 46 6.63 0.63 16.75
CA LEU A 46 5.39 0.34 16.02
C LEU A 46 4.80 1.58 15.35
N LYS A 47 4.92 2.74 16.01
CA LYS A 47 4.44 4.03 15.49
C LYS A 47 5.27 4.51 14.30
N GLU A 48 6.59 4.37 14.35
CA GLU A 48 7.46 4.75 13.23
C GLU A 48 7.35 3.78 12.05
N SER A 49 7.24 2.47 12.32
CA SER A 49 7.07 1.44 11.29
C SER A 49 5.78 1.64 10.50
N THR A 50 4.68 1.99 11.18
CA THR A 50 3.39 2.26 10.53
C THR A 50 3.42 3.56 9.72
N ALA A 51 4.01 4.63 10.25
CA ALA A 51 4.18 5.88 9.52
C ALA A 51 5.05 5.71 8.26
N LEU A 52 6.20 5.04 8.37
CA LEU A 52 7.08 4.76 7.23
C LEU A 52 6.42 3.83 6.20
N SER A 53 5.69 2.81 6.65
CA SER A 53 4.93 1.95 5.73
C SER A 53 3.97 2.78 4.89
N GLN A 54 3.20 3.70 5.48
CA GLN A 54 2.27 4.53 4.72
C GLN A 54 3.00 5.46 3.74
N ALA A 55 4.15 6.02 4.14
CA ALA A 55 4.98 6.82 3.24
C ALA A 55 5.50 5.99 2.04
N LEU A 56 5.92 4.74 2.26
CA LEU A 56 6.35 3.83 1.20
C LEU A 56 5.20 3.52 0.23
N ILE A 57 4.01 3.17 0.73
CA ILE A 57 2.82 2.88 -0.09
C ILE A 57 2.44 4.10 -0.92
N ALA A 58 2.47 5.30 -0.32
CA ALA A 58 2.18 6.55 -1.01
C ALA A 58 3.20 6.81 -2.13
N SER A 59 4.49 6.64 -1.86
CA SER A 59 5.55 6.83 -2.85
C SER A 59 5.45 5.83 -4.01
N ALA A 60 5.15 4.57 -3.73
CA ALA A 60 4.98 3.51 -4.74
C ALA A 60 3.76 3.78 -5.63
N SER A 61 2.64 4.17 -5.02
CA SER A 61 1.41 4.54 -5.74
C SER A 61 1.61 5.77 -6.61
N LEU A 62 2.36 6.76 -6.13
CA LEU A 62 2.70 7.96 -6.89
C LEU A 62 3.59 7.61 -8.09
N ALA A 63 4.64 6.81 -7.89
CA ALA A 63 5.51 6.35 -8.96
C ALA A 63 4.73 5.56 -10.03
N ALA A 64 3.84 4.65 -9.61
CA ALA A 64 2.98 3.91 -10.54
C ALA A 64 2.04 4.86 -11.30
N THR A 65 1.42 5.82 -10.63
CA THR A 65 0.52 6.79 -11.28
C THR A 65 1.27 7.64 -12.30
N LEU A 66 2.47 8.12 -11.96
CA LEU A 66 3.33 8.87 -12.88
C LEU A 66 3.73 8.03 -14.09
N PHE A 67 4.17 6.79 -13.86
CA PHE A 67 4.54 5.87 -14.95
C PHE A 67 3.35 5.62 -15.90
N ASN A 68 2.17 5.32 -15.35
CA ASN A 68 0.94 5.15 -16.13
C ASN A 68 0.56 6.43 -16.90
N PHE A 69 0.73 7.61 -16.28
CA PHE A 69 0.46 8.89 -16.94
C PHE A 69 1.44 9.17 -18.09
N PHE A 70 2.74 8.88 -17.90
CA PHE A 70 3.75 9.03 -18.95
C PHE A 70 3.53 8.08 -20.11
N GLU A 71 3.21 6.81 -19.85
CA GLU A 71 2.86 5.83 -20.88
C GLU A 71 1.60 6.25 -21.63
N GLN A 72 0.56 6.71 -20.92
CA GLN A 72 -0.66 7.25 -21.53
C GLN A 72 -0.38 8.49 -22.41
N TYR A 73 0.53 9.37 -21.99
CA TYR A 73 0.93 10.54 -22.78
C TYR A 73 1.72 10.13 -24.03
N ARG A 74 2.58 9.11 -23.94
CA ARG A 74 3.34 8.58 -25.08
C ARG A 74 2.45 7.81 -26.06
N ALA A 75 1.48 7.06 -25.55
CA ALA A 75 0.49 6.30 -26.33
C ALA A 75 -0.68 7.15 -26.83
N ARG A 76 -0.60 8.49 -26.77
CA ARG A 76 -1.69 9.42 -27.14
C ARG A 76 -2.22 9.25 -28.57
N ASN A 77 -1.41 8.72 -29.48
CA ASN A 77 -1.78 8.46 -30.87
C ASN A 77 -2.16 7.00 -31.16
N ASP A 78 -2.12 6.13 -30.15
CA ASP A 78 -2.44 4.71 -30.28
C ASP A 78 -3.88 4.47 -29.78
N PRO A 79 -4.77 3.80 -30.55
CA PRO A 79 -6.14 3.51 -30.12
C PRO A 79 -6.23 2.63 -28.86
N LYS A 80 -5.11 2.03 -28.40
CA LYS A 80 -5.02 1.27 -27.15
C LYS A 80 -4.76 2.18 -25.94
N SER A 81 -5.62 3.17 -25.73
CA SER A 81 -5.63 3.91 -24.46
C SER A 81 -5.95 2.95 -23.31
N LEU A 82 -4.95 2.59 -22.50
CA LEU A 82 -5.11 1.65 -21.38
C LEU A 82 -5.99 2.24 -20.25
N ILE A 83 -6.07 3.56 -20.12
CA ILE A 83 -6.80 4.23 -19.04
C ILE A 83 -8.19 4.68 -19.52
N VAL A 84 -9.23 4.16 -18.88
CA VAL A 84 -10.63 4.59 -19.07
C VAL A 84 -10.94 5.76 -18.13
N TRP A 85 -10.73 6.99 -18.61
CA TRP A 85 -10.91 8.22 -17.82
C TRP A 85 -12.27 8.35 -17.10
N PRO A 86 -13.42 7.99 -17.70
CA PRO A 86 -14.71 8.05 -17.01
C PRO A 86 -14.75 7.19 -15.73
N PHE A 87 -14.09 6.02 -15.76
CA PHE A 87 -14.00 5.14 -14.60
C PHE A 87 -13.09 5.70 -13.52
N VAL A 88 -11.96 6.29 -13.91
CA VAL A 88 -11.04 6.94 -12.96
C VAL A 88 -11.75 8.06 -12.22
N ILE A 89 -12.44 8.96 -12.95
CA ILE A 89 -13.15 10.11 -12.36
C ILE A 89 -14.29 9.66 -11.44
N LEU A 90 -14.91 8.51 -11.70
CA LEU A 90 -15.95 7.94 -10.84
C LEU A 90 -15.39 7.27 -9.58
N ILE A 91 -14.33 6.48 -9.72
CA ILE A 91 -13.75 5.69 -8.61
C ILE A 91 -12.91 6.55 -7.68
N LEU A 92 -12.12 7.51 -8.19
CA LEU A 92 -11.23 8.34 -7.37
C LEU A 92 -11.97 9.03 -6.20
N PRO A 93 -13.05 9.81 -6.42
CA PRO A 93 -13.75 10.47 -5.31
C PRO A 93 -14.39 9.46 -4.37
N GLY A 94 -14.91 8.34 -4.89
CA GLY A 94 -15.47 7.27 -4.06
C GLY A 94 -14.43 6.66 -3.12
N THR A 95 -13.21 6.42 -3.60
CA THR A 95 -12.11 5.91 -2.77
C THR A 95 -11.65 6.93 -1.73
N VAL A 96 -11.57 8.21 -2.08
CA VAL A 96 -11.20 9.28 -1.13
C VAL A 96 -12.26 9.42 -0.04
N ILE A 97 -13.53 9.54 -0.41
CA ILE A 97 -14.65 9.68 0.55
C ILE A 97 -14.75 8.43 1.44
N GLY A 98 -14.67 7.24 0.85
CA GLY A 98 -14.67 5.98 1.60
C GLY A 98 -13.51 5.88 2.59
N SER A 99 -12.31 6.32 2.21
CA SER A 99 -11.16 6.34 3.13
C SER A 99 -11.36 7.30 4.31
N LEU A 100 -11.91 8.49 4.07
CA LEU A 100 -12.18 9.48 5.12
C LEU A 100 -13.25 8.98 6.10
N ILE A 101 -14.35 8.43 5.59
CA ILE A 101 -15.40 7.82 6.41
C ILE A 101 -14.84 6.65 7.21
N GLY A 102 -14.00 5.81 6.59
CA GLY A 102 -13.34 4.69 7.26
C GLY A 102 -12.47 5.12 8.43
N VAL A 103 -11.67 6.18 8.28
CA VAL A 103 -10.84 6.75 9.37
C VAL A 103 -11.71 7.34 10.48
N TYR A 104 -12.82 7.98 10.11
CA TYR A 104 -13.77 8.51 11.09
C TYR A 104 -14.39 7.39 11.92
N ILE A 105 -14.90 6.33 11.27
CA ILE A 105 -15.44 5.15 11.95
C ILE A 105 -14.36 4.47 12.81
N TYR A 106 -13.14 4.32 12.29
CA TYR A 106 -12.02 3.74 13.03
C TYR A 106 -11.79 4.44 14.38
N SER A 107 -11.95 5.76 14.43
CA SER A 107 -11.73 6.55 15.65
C SER A 107 -12.79 6.29 16.75
N TRP A 108 -13.95 5.76 16.38
CA TRP A 108 -15.05 5.43 17.30
C TRP A 108 -15.00 3.97 17.78
N LEU A 109 -14.20 3.12 17.15
CA LEU A 109 -14.14 1.69 17.44
C LEU A 109 -13.08 1.37 18.52
N PRO A 110 -13.37 0.44 19.45
CA PRO A 110 -12.37 -0.05 20.39
C PRO A 110 -11.26 -0.83 19.67
N SER A 111 -10.02 -0.68 20.15
CA SER A 111 -8.80 -1.22 19.52
C SER A 111 -8.82 -2.73 19.27
N LEU A 112 -9.43 -3.50 20.18
CA LEU A 112 -9.58 -4.96 20.03
C LEU A 112 -10.46 -5.33 18.83
N PHE A 113 -11.53 -4.57 18.57
CA PHE A 113 -12.44 -4.86 17.48
C PHE A 113 -11.77 -4.60 16.12
N VAL A 114 -10.99 -3.53 16.02
CA VAL A 114 -10.24 -3.25 14.78
C VAL A 114 -9.16 -4.30 14.52
N LEU A 115 -8.47 -4.76 15.56
CA LEU A 115 -7.45 -5.80 15.42
C LEU A 115 -8.07 -7.11 14.89
N ILE A 116 -9.22 -7.52 15.44
CA ILE A 116 -9.96 -8.71 14.97
C ILE A 116 -10.39 -8.53 13.52
N LEU A 117 -10.94 -7.36 13.17
CA LEU A 117 -11.37 -7.06 11.81
C LEU A 117 -10.21 -7.15 10.81
N TYR A 118 -9.06 -6.56 11.15
CA TYR A 118 -7.85 -6.61 10.34
C TYR A 118 -7.34 -8.04 10.18
N PHE A 119 -7.28 -8.82 11.26
CA PHE A 119 -6.85 -10.21 11.22
C PHE A 119 -7.79 -11.08 10.37
N CYS A 120 -9.11 -10.92 10.51
CA CYS A 120 -10.09 -11.59 9.67
C CYS A 120 -9.91 -11.23 8.18
N PHE A 121 -9.72 -9.96 7.85
CA PHE A 121 -9.45 -9.53 6.47
C PHE A 121 -8.15 -10.14 5.91
N ALA A 122 -7.07 -10.16 6.71
CA ALA A 122 -5.80 -10.76 6.31
C ALA A 122 -5.90 -12.27 6.11
N CYS A 123 -6.62 -12.98 7.00
CA CYS A 123 -6.89 -14.40 6.88
C CYS A 123 -7.77 -14.73 5.68
N LEU A 124 -8.84 -13.97 5.45
CA LEU A 124 -9.72 -14.14 4.28
C LEU A 124 -8.96 -13.85 2.98
N GLY A 125 -8.16 -12.78 2.95
CA GLY A 125 -7.31 -12.45 1.80
C GLY A 125 -6.30 -13.56 1.51
N SER A 126 -5.64 -14.09 2.54
CA SER A 126 -4.72 -15.23 2.40
C SER A 126 -5.45 -16.50 1.94
N PHE A 127 -6.62 -16.79 2.49
CA PHE A 127 -7.42 -17.96 2.11
C PHE A 127 -7.92 -17.85 0.65
N MET A 128 -8.34 -16.66 0.24
CA MET A 128 -8.80 -16.43 -1.13
C MET A 128 -7.66 -16.43 -2.13
N ALA A 129 -6.45 -16.00 -1.73
CA ALA A 129 -5.23 -16.19 -2.51
C ALA A 129 -4.88 -17.67 -2.64
N TYR A 130 -4.98 -18.45 -1.55
CA TYR A 130 -4.72 -19.89 -1.55
C TYR A 130 -5.70 -20.70 -2.41
N ARG A 131 -6.95 -20.21 -2.56
CA ARG A 131 -7.97 -20.85 -3.39
C ARG A 131 -7.90 -20.51 -4.88
N LYS A 132 -7.13 -19.48 -5.26
CA LYS A 132 -6.99 -19.03 -6.65
C LYS A 132 -5.66 -19.44 -7.30
N GLY A 133 -4.68 -19.90 -6.51
CA GLY A 133 -3.49 -20.61 -6.99
C GLY A 133 -3.75 -22.11 -7.08
#